data_AF-A0AAV9KZ15-F1
#
_entry.id   AF-A0AAV9KZ15-F1
#
_cell.length_a   1.000
_cell.length_b   1.000
_cell.length_c   1.000
_cell.angle_alpha   90.00
_cell.angle_beta   90.00
_cell.angle_gamma   90.00
#
_symmetry.space_group_name_H-M   'P 1'
#
loop_
_entity.id
_entity.type
_entity.pdbx_description
1 polymer ?
#
loop_
_entity_poly.entity_id
_entity_poly.type
_entity_poly.pdbx_seq_one_letter_code
_entity_poly.pdbx_strand_id
1 'polypeptide(L)'
;MHDPEESIVCLDSHLKSVQLIGFKDEENEIELVRFFLKNARVLEKFRIVWAGYVLKSEEASKKVLNIPTTSSQVLLTIHDAKLKRWADNWLGNC
;
A
#
# COMPACT_ATOMS: atom_id res chain seq x y z
N MET A 1 12.35 19.28 22.63
CA MET A 1 12.59 17.84 22.87
C MET A 1 11.25 17.17 22.60
N HIS A 2 11.13 16.41 21.51
CA HIS A 2 9.93 15.62 21.22
C HIS A 2 10.13 14.22 21.78
N ASP A 3 9.12 13.73 22.51
CA ASP A 3 9.14 12.42 23.15
C ASP A 3 9.03 11.32 22.07
N PRO A 4 9.92 10.30 22.07
CA PRO A 4 9.86 9.20 21.12
C PRO A 4 8.64 8.27 21.29
N GLU A 5 7.83 8.45 22.34
CA GLU A 5 6.58 7.73 22.58
C GLU A 5 5.30 8.54 22.25
N GLU A 6 5.38 9.68 21.57
CA GLU A 6 4.19 10.30 20.96
C GLU A 6 3.71 9.45 19.77
N SER A 7 3.14 8.29 20.12
CA SER A 7 2.19 7.57 19.28
C SER A 7 1.17 8.57 18.78
N ILE A 8 1.09 8.71 17.46
CA ILE A 8 0.04 9.50 16.83
C ILE A 8 -1.27 8.79 17.19
N VAL A 9 -2.01 9.31 18.17
CA VAL A 9 -3.19 8.64 18.74
C VAL A 9 -4.19 8.21 17.65
N CYS A 10 -4.34 9.01 16.58
CA CYS A 10 -5.20 8.66 15.47
C CYS A 10 -4.69 7.47 14.63
N LEU A 11 -3.37 7.32 14.50
CA LEU A 11 -2.73 6.21 13.83
C LEU A 11 -2.96 4.91 14.61
N ASP A 12 -2.70 4.95 15.92
CA ASP A 12 -2.74 3.77 16.77
C ASP A 12 -4.17 3.30 17.04
N SER A 13 -5.08 4.24 17.35
CA SER A 13 -6.42 3.93 17.86
C SER A 13 -7.55 4.08 16.84
N HIS A 14 -7.33 4.75 15.71
CA HIS A 14 -8.44 5.11 14.80
C HIS A 14 -8.22 4.72 13.33
N LEU A 15 -6.99 4.48 12.89
CA LEU A 15 -6.71 4.21 11.48
C LEU A 15 -7.07 2.77 11.10
N LYS A 16 -8.29 2.59 10.58
CA LYS A 16 -8.83 1.29 10.15
C LYS A 16 -8.49 0.92 8.71
N SER A 17 -8.24 1.90 7.83
CA SER A 17 -7.97 1.63 6.42
C SER A 17 -6.97 2.59 5.80
N VAL A 18 -6.06 2.03 4.99
CA VAL A 18 -5.09 2.75 4.17
C VAL A 18 -5.17 2.25 2.73
N GLN A 19 -5.10 3.17 1.77
CA GLN A 19 -4.95 2.85 0.36
C GLN A 19 -3.81 3.68 -0.25
N LEU A 20 -2.80 2.98 -0.77
CA LEU A 20 -1.71 3.57 -1.56
C LEU A 20 -1.98 3.32 -3.04
N ILE A 21 -1.98 4.40 -3.85
CA ILE A 21 -2.26 4.33 -5.29
C ILE A 21 -1.04 4.81 -6.04
N GLY A 22 -0.68 4.09 -7.10
CA GLY A 22 0.49 4.42 -7.91
C GLY A 22 1.80 3.97 -7.26
N PHE A 23 1.76 2.88 -6.49
CA PHE A 23 2.94 2.31 -5.83
C PHE A 23 3.93 1.78 -6.86
N LYS A 24 5.20 2.18 -6.73
CA LYS A 24 6.27 1.94 -7.70
C LYS A 24 7.36 1.02 -7.18
N ASP A 25 7.26 0.52 -5.95
CA ASP A 25 8.32 -0.25 -5.27
C ASP A 25 9.57 0.59 -4.99
N GLU A 26 9.41 1.90 -4.78
CA GLU A 26 10.53 2.74 -4.34
C GLU A 26 10.76 2.55 -2.83
N GLU A 27 12.01 2.61 -2.36
CA GLU A 27 12.37 2.30 -0.96
C GLU A 27 11.59 3.15 0.05
N ASN A 28 11.41 4.43 -0.22
CA ASN A 28 10.59 5.35 0.58
C ASN A 28 9.11 4.93 0.66
N GLU A 29 8.55 4.35 -0.41
CA GLU A 29 7.18 3.81 -0.39
C GLU A 29 7.10 2.53 0.44
N ILE A 30 8.13 1.67 0.37
CA ILE A 30 8.24 0.48 1.22
C ILE A 30 8.36 0.88 2.70
N GLU A 31 9.15 1.90 3.02
CA GLU A 31 9.25 2.46 4.37
C GLU A 31 7.91 2.99 4.85
N LEU A 32 7.13 3.64 3.98
CA LEU A 32 5.78 4.09 4.31
C LEU A 32 4.84 2.92 4.64
N VAL A 33 4.89 1.84 3.84
CA VAL A 33 4.13 0.61 4.12
C VAL A 33 4.52 0.03 5.48
N ARG A 34 5.83 -0.08 5.73
CA ARG A 34 6.37 -0.57 7.01
C ARG A 34 5.93 0.31 8.18
N PHE A 35 5.91 1.62 8.01
CA PHE A 35 5.48 2.56 9.03
C PHE A 35 4.03 2.31 9.44
N PHE A 36 3.11 2.22 8.48
CA PHE A 36 1.70 1.97 8.78
C PHE A 36 1.47 0.59 9.41
N LEU A 37 2.08 -0.47 8.87
CA LEU A 37 1.92 -1.83 9.39
C LEU A 37 2.45 -1.98 10.82
N LYS A 38 3.51 -1.23 11.19
CA LYS A 38 4.06 -1.26 12.55
C LYS A 38 3.28 -0.40 13.55
N ASN A 39 2.73 0.73 13.12
CA ASN A 39 2.18 1.70 14.06
C ASN A 39 0.64 1.71 14.15
N ALA A 40 -0.07 1.19 13.14
CA ALA A 40 -1.54 1.20 13.13
C ALA A 40 -2.11 -0.10 13.70
N ARG A 41 -2.29 -0.15 15.03
CA ARG A 41 -2.77 -1.36 15.74
C ARG A 41 -4.19 -1.78 15.37
N VAL A 42 -5.07 -0.82 15.07
CA VAL A 42 -6.48 -1.09 14.69
C VAL A 42 -6.68 -1.19 13.17
N LEU A 43 -5.60 -1.32 12.39
CA LEU A 43 -5.70 -1.36 10.93
C LEU A 43 -6.38 -2.66 10.48
N GLU A 44 -7.49 -2.53 9.78
CA GLU A 44 -8.29 -3.66 9.26
C GLU A 44 -8.01 -3.90 7.77
N LYS A 45 -7.74 -2.84 7.00
CA LYS A 45 -7.60 -2.92 5.53
C LYS A 45 -6.42 -2.10 5.03
N PHE A 46 -5.46 -2.77 4.39
CA PHE A 46 -4.36 -2.12 3.69
C PHE A 46 -4.42 -2.48 2.20
N ARG A 47 -4.63 -1.49 1.34
CA ARG A 47 -4.68 -1.67 -0.12
C ARG A 47 -3.50 -0.98 -0.79
N ILE A 48 -2.82 -1.70 -1.68
CA ILE A 48 -1.77 -1.15 -2.52
C ILE A 48 -2.19 -1.34 -3.97
N VAL A 49 -2.19 -0.25 -4.75
CA VAL A 49 -2.47 -0.26 -6.18
C VAL A 49 -1.18 0.12 -6.90
N TRP A 50 -0.63 -0.80 -7.69
CA TRP A 50 0.59 -0.55 -8.48
C TRP A 50 0.44 0.65 -9.41
N ALA A 51 1.55 1.31 -9.74
CA ALA A 51 1.58 2.25 -10.86
C ALA A 51 1.43 1.51 -12.19
N GLY A 52 0.64 2.06 -13.12
CA GLY A 52 0.23 1.38 -14.36
C GLY A 52 1.37 1.05 -15.34
N TYR A 53 2.54 1.66 -15.19
CA TYR A 53 3.70 1.44 -16.05
C TYR A 53 4.80 0.60 -15.39
N VAL A 54 4.63 0.21 -14.12
CA VAL A 54 5.65 -0.54 -13.39
C VAL A 54 5.45 -2.03 -13.65
N LEU A 55 6.52 -2.71 -14.10
CA LEU A 55 6.55 -4.16 -14.16
C LEU A 55 6.44 -4.68 -12.72
N LYS A 56 5.35 -5.38 -12.43
CA LYS A 56 5.14 -5.96 -11.12
C LYS A 56 6.29 -6.88 -10.78
N SER A 57 7.01 -6.54 -9.73
CA SER A 57 7.99 -7.44 -9.17
C SER A 57 7.26 -8.37 -8.20
N GLU A 58 7.28 -9.67 -8.51
CA GLU A 58 6.86 -10.71 -7.57
C GLU A 58 7.66 -10.59 -6.26
N GLU A 59 8.92 -10.15 -6.37
CA GLU A 59 9.81 -9.90 -5.24
C GLU A 59 9.33 -8.72 -4.38
N ALA A 60 8.87 -7.63 -5.00
CA ALA A 60 8.27 -6.50 -4.30
C ALA A 60 7.00 -6.90 -3.54
N SER A 61 6.15 -7.69 -4.19
CA SER A 61 4.92 -8.22 -3.57
C SER A 61 5.27 -9.08 -2.36
N LYS A 62 6.27 -9.97 -2.49
CA LYS A 62 6.76 -10.81 -1.39
C LYS A 62 7.36 -9.97 -0.25
N LYS A 63 8.17 -8.95 -0.56
CA LYS A 63 8.75 -8.03 0.44
C LYS A 63 7.65 -7.39 1.28
N VAL A 64 6.64 -6.82 0.64
CA VAL A 64 5.52 -6.15 1.29
C VAL A 64 4.67 -7.11 2.13
N LEU A 65 4.37 -8.31 1.61
CA LEU A 65 3.59 -9.32 2.32
C LEU A 65 4.30 -9.88 3.56
N ASN A 66 5.63 -9.88 3.58
CA ASN A 66 6.43 -10.38 4.69
C ASN A 66 6.68 -9.33 5.80
N ILE A 67 6.17 -8.11 5.67
CA ILE A 67 6.33 -7.09 6.70
C ILE A 67 5.48 -7.45 7.92
N PRO A 68 6.08 -7.56 9.12
CA PRO A 68 5.32 -7.81 10.33
C PRO A 68 4.38 -6.65 10.62
N THR A 69 3.15 -6.99 10.99
CA THR A 69 2.06 -6.08 11.32
C THR A 69 1.74 -6.16 12.81
N THR A 70 1.40 -5.03 13.42
CA THR A 70 0.90 -4.98 14.81
C THR A 70 -0.59 -5.30 14.92
N SER A 71 -1.34 -5.15 13.82
CA SER A 71 -2.73 -5.62 13.74
C SER A 71 -2.78 -7.11 13.38
N SER A 72 -3.49 -7.89 14.18
CA SER A 72 -3.78 -9.31 13.92
C SER A 72 -4.88 -9.53 12.87
N GLN A 73 -5.57 -8.46 12.47
CA GLN A 73 -6.75 -8.53 11.60
C GLN A 73 -6.58 -7.81 10.27
N VAL A 74 -5.39 -7.28 9.99
CA VAL A 74 -5.17 -6.53 8.75
C VAL A 74 -5.27 -7.43 7.53
N LEU A 75 -6.17 -7.08 6.61
CA LEU A 75 -6.23 -7.66 5.28
C LEU A 75 -5.40 -6.79 4.33
N LEU A 76 -4.17 -7.25 4.04
CA LEU A 76 -3.29 -6.64 3.04
C LEU A 76 -3.63 -7.17 1.65
N THR A 77 -3.96 -6.27 0.74
CA THR A 77 -4.36 -6.60 -0.64
C THR A 77 -3.60 -5.74 -1.63
N ILE A 78 -3.06 -6.38 -2.64
CA ILE A 78 -2.28 -5.74 -3.70
C ILE A 78 -3.07 -5.88 -5.00
N HIS A 79 -3.28 -4.76 -5.68
CA HIS A 79 -4.05 -4.66 -6.91
C HIS A 79 -3.23 -4.00 -8.01
N ASP A 80 -3.58 -4.33 -9.23
CA ASP A 80 -2.98 -3.68 -10.40
C ASP A 80 -3.62 -2.32 -10.62
N ALA A 81 -2.83 -1.36 -11.10
CA ALA A 81 -3.42 -0.20 -11.74
C ALA A 81 -4.30 -0.70 -12.88
N LYS A 82 -5.54 -0.19 -12.93
CA LYS A 82 -6.36 -0.30 -14.13
C LYS A 82 -5.63 0.45 -15.23
N LEU A 83 -4.94 -0.27 -16.10
CA LEU A 83 -4.37 0.30 -17.31
C LEU A 83 -5.54 0.82 -18.13
N LYS A 84 -5.76 2.14 -18.19
CA LYS A 84 -6.55 2.72 -19.28
C LYS A 84 -5.73 2.48 -20.54
N ARG A 85 -5.95 1.34 -21.18
CA ARG A 85 -5.38 1.03 -22.48
C ARG A 85 -5.88 2.10 -23.44
N TRP A 86 -4.99 2.98 -23.87
CA TRP A 86 -5.21 3.89 -24.99
C TRP A 86 -5.59 3.13 -26.28
N ALA A 87 -5.39 1.81 -26.32
CA ALA A 87 -5.78 0.91 -27.40
C ALA A 87 -7.30 0.67 -27.51
N ASP A 88 -8.09 0.92 -26.46
CA ASP A 88 -9.54 0.67 -26.51
C ASP A 88 -10.30 1.74 -27.35
N ASN A 89 -9.61 2.82 -27.77
CA ASN A 89 -10.18 3.88 -28.60
C ASN A 89 -10.01 3.65 -30.11
N TRP A 90 -9.21 2.66 -30.55
CA TRP A 90 -8.91 2.46 -31.98
C TRP A 90 -9.62 1.26 -32.61
N LEU A 91 -10.27 0.39 -31.83
CA LEU A 91 -11.04 -0.76 -32.36
C LEU A 91 -12.47 -0.42 -32.78
N GLY A 92 -12.88 0.85 -32.70
CA GLY A 92 -14.19 1.33 -33.17
C GLY A 92 -14.15 2.06 -34.52
N ASN A 93 -13.01 2.08 -35.22
CA ASN A 93 -12.84 2.90 -36.43
C ASN A 93 -12.06 2.19 -37.55
N CYS A 94 -12.30 0.90 -37.72
CA CYS A 94 -11.97 0.13 -38.93
C CYS A 94 -13.24 -0.52 -39.48
#